data_AF-A0A1G5EL40-F1
#
_entry.id   AF-A0A1G5EL40-F1
#
_cell.length_a   1.000
_cell.length_b   1.000
_cell.length_c   1.000
_cell.angle_alpha   90.00
_cell.angle_beta   90.00
_cell.angle_gamma   90.00
#
_symmetry.space_group_name_H-M   'P 1'
#
loop_
_entity.id
_entity.type
_entity.pdbx_description
1 polymer ?
#
loop_
_entity_poly.entity_id
_entity_poly.type
_entity_poly.pdbx_seq_one_letter_code
_entity_poly.pdbx_strand_id
1 'polypeptide(L)'
;MFVTYSCIENGSNAQTCEIATFYGIRYNRNGFAVLSTEHKNHDYLMPMTHGGYLELQEKITKIIRNGSGGISITGAPVFRVRRGAILPMDDTFSAHYSAVSM
;
A
#
# COMPACT_ATOMS: atom_id res chain seq x y z
N MET A 1 -0.63 14.39 -1.04
CA MET A 1 0.39 14.19 0.02
C MET A 1 1.48 13.28 -0.52
N PHE A 2 2.57 13.09 0.22
CA PHE A 2 3.54 12.04 -0.07
C PHE A 2 3.28 10.77 0.73
N VAL A 3 3.63 9.60 0.21
CA VAL A 3 3.62 8.32 0.92
C VAL A 3 5.01 7.69 0.85
N THR A 4 5.47 7.15 1.97
CA THR A 4 6.71 6.37 2.05
C THR A 4 6.40 4.94 2.43
N TYR A 5 7.06 3.98 1.81
CA TYR A 5 6.86 2.55 2.09
C TYR A 5 8.09 1.74 1.68
N SER A 6 8.28 0.60 2.35
CA SER A 6 9.15 -0.45 1.82
C SER A 6 8.43 -1.23 0.74
N CYS A 7 9.13 -1.52 -0.35
CA CYS A 7 8.59 -2.15 -1.55
C CYS A 7 9.43 -3.37 -1.93
N ILE A 8 8.78 -4.43 -2.42
CA ILE A 8 9.41 -5.57 -3.09
C ILE A 8 8.93 -5.59 -4.54
N GLU A 9 9.88 -5.74 -5.46
CA GLU A 9 9.58 -5.94 -6.87
C GLU A 9 9.20 -7.40 -7.13
N ASN A 10 8.04 -7.65 -7.74
CA ASN A 10 7.63 -9.02 -8.05
C ASN A 10 8.64 -9.72 -8.98
N GLY A 11 9.13 -10.89 -8.56
CA GLY A 11 10.19 -11.63 -9.26
C GLY A 11 11.61 -11.30 -8.81
N SER A 12 11.78 -10.39 -7.84
CA SER A 12 13.05 -10.08 -7.20
C SER A 12 12.88 -10.07 -5.68
N ASN A 13 13.87 -10.59 -4.94
CA ASN A 13 13.91 -10.44 -3.48
C ASN A 13 14.49 -9.07 -3.05
N ALA A 14 14.72 -8.17 -4.00
CA ALA A 14 15.21 -6.83 -3.71
C ALA A 14 14.11 -6.00 -3.03
N GLN A 15 14.39 -5.57 -1.79
CA GLN A 15 13.57 -4.63 -1.05
C GLN A 15 14.14 -3.23 -1.22
N THR A 16 13.29 -2.28 -1.63
CA THR A 16 13.62 -0.86 -1.74
C THR A 16 12.73 -0.04 -0.81
N CYS A 17 13.10 1.20 -0.54
CA CYS A 17 12.20 2.18 0.07
C CYS A 17 11.85 3.22 -0.98
N GLU A 18 10.56 3.50 -1.15
CA GLU A 18 10.06 4.45 -2.12
C GLU A 18 9.36 5.63 -1.41
N ILE A 19 9.48 6.81 -2.02
CA ILE A 19 8.67 8.00 -1.72
C ILE A 19 7.89 8.32 -2.99
N ALA A 20 6.57 8.40 -2.88
CA ALA A 20 5.69 8.61 -4.01
C ALA A 20 4.60 9.64 -3.68
N THR A 21 4.06 10.29 -4.70
CA THR A 21 2.84 11.07 -4.61
C THR A 21 1.66 10.14 -4.30
N PHE A 22 0.93 10.43 -3.24
CA PHE A 22 -0.21 9.62 -2.83
C PHE A 22 -1.53 10.25 -3.26
N TYR A 23 -2.29 9.52 -4.08
CA TYR A 23 -3.63 9.91 -4.54
C TYR A 23 -4.76 9.23 -3.77
N GLY A 24 -4.48 8.11 -3.09
CA GLY A 24 -5.47 7.40 -2.29
C GLY A 24 -5.22 5.90 -2.22
N ILE A 25 -6.15 5.20 -1.57
CA ILE A 25 -6.19 3.73 -1.53
C ILE A 25 -7.54 3.21 -2.02
N ARG A 26 -7.53 1.98 -2.55
CA ARG A 26 -8.74 1.22 -2.87
C ARG A 26 -8.55 -0.24 -2.49
N TYR A 27 -9.62 -0.94 -2.14
CA TYR A 27 -9.60 -2.39 -1.96
C TYR A 27 -9.97 -3.09 -3.26
N ASN A 28 -9.22 -4.12 -3.66
CA ASN A 28 -9.59 -4.98 -4.77
C ASN A 28 -10.19 -6.30 -4.25
N ARG A 29 -10.95 -7.00 -5.11
CA ARG A 29 -11.60 -8.28 -4.74
C ARG A 29 -10.62 -9.44 -4.53
N ASN A 30 -9.37 -9.27 -4.96
CA ASN A 30 -8.31 -10.26 -4.78
C ASN A 30 -7.66 -10.16 -3.40
N GLY A 31 -8.16 -9.27 -2.53
CA GLY A 31 -7.71 -9.15 -1.14
C GLY A 31 -6.51 -8.22 -0.94
N PHE A 32 -6.33 -7.23 -1.81
CA PHE A 32 -5.27 -6.24 -1.66
C PHE A 32 -5.84 -4.84 -1.46
N ALA A 33 -5.19 -4.07 -0.58
CA ALA A 33 -5.24 -2.63 -0.70
C ALA A 33 -4.26 -2.18 -1.80
N VAL A 34 -4.73 -1.34 -2.70
CA VAL A 34 -3.92 -0.78 -3.79
C VAL A 34 -3.58 0.66 -3.44
N LEU A 35 -2.29 0.96 -3.28
CA LEU A 35 -1.80 2.33 -3.16
C LEU A 35 -1.83 2.99 -4.54
N SER A 36 -2.58 4.08 -4.67
CA SER A 36 -2.66 4.85 -5.92
C SER A 36 -1.59 5.93 -5.90
N THR A 37 -0.59 5.79 -6.78
CA THR A 37 0.57 6.68 -6.90
C THR A 37 0.69 7.28 -8.30
N GLU A 38 1.69 8.14 -8.54
CA GLU A 38 2.04 8.73 -9.85
C GLU A 38 2.51 7.69 -10.89
N HIS A 39 2.86 6.48 -10.46
CA HIS A 39 3.39 5.45 -11.34
C HIS A 39 2.29 4.73 -12.13
N LYS A 40 1.99 5.21 -13.33
CA LYS A 40 0.88 4.72 -14.17
C LYS A 40 0.99 3.26 -14.65
N ASN A 41 2.20 2.71 -14.64
CA ASN A 41 2.53 1.39 -15.18
C ASN A 41 2.58 0.29 -14.12
N HIS A 42 2.48 0.65 -12.84
CA HIS A 42 2.57 -0.30 -11.74
C HIS A 42 1.38 -0.18 -10.78
N ASP A 43 0.97 -1.30 -10.23
CA ASP A 43 0.11 -1.34 -9.05
C ASP A 43 0.98 -1.66 -7.83
N TYR A 44 0.64 -1.01 -6.71
CA TYR A 44 1.32 -1.19 -5.42
C TYR A 44 0.35 -1.88 -4.48
N LEU A 45 0.60 -3.16 -4.24
CA LEU A 45 -0.34 -4.08 -3.62
C LEU A 45 0.09 -4.39 -2.19
N MET A 46 -0.84 -4.20 -1.26
CA MET A 46 -0.70 -4.54 0.15
C MET A 46 -1.67 -5.69 0.47
N PRO A 47 -1.19 -6.92 0.69
CA PRO A 47 -2.03 -8.04 1.05
C PRO A 47 -2.72 -7.78 2.39
N MET A 48 -4.04 -7.76 2.44
CA MET A 48 -4.79 -7.61 3.69
C MET A 48 -6.24 -8.02 3.57
N THR A 49 -6.83 -8.36 4.71
CA THR A 49 -8.28 -8.58 4.81
C THR A 49 -9.03 -7.27 4.56
N HIS A 50 -10.31 -7.39 4.19
CA HIS A 50 -11.16 -6.22 4.01
C HIS A 50 -11.31 -5.40 5.30
N GLY A 51 -11.35 -6.08 6.46
CA GLY A 51 -11.35 -5.41 7.77
C GLY A 51 -10.08 -4.59 8.00
N GLY A 52 -8.90 -5.18 7.74
CA GLY A 52 -7.62 -4.47 7.83
C GLY A 52 -7.54 -3.26 6.89
N TYR A 53 -8.14 -3.36 5.69
CA TYR A 53 -8.26 -2.23 4.77
C TYR A 53 -9.10 -1.09 5.36
N LEU A 54 -10.25 -1.38 5.97
CA LEU A 54 -11.12 -0.35 6.56
C LEU A 54 -10.41 0.38 7.70
N GLU A 55 -9.69 -0.35 8.56
CA GLU A 55 -8.88 0.25 9.62
C GLU A 55 -7.78 1.17 9.07
N LEU A 56 -7.06 0.71 8.03
CA LEU A 56 -6.02 1.52 7.38
C LEU A 56 -6.62 2.77 6.74
N GLN A 57 -7.75 2.64 6.05
CA GLN A 57 -8.49 3.75 5.45
C GLN A 57 -8.88 4.80 6.49
N GLU A 58 -9.39 4.38 7.64
CA GLU A 58 -9.77 5.29 8.72
C GLU A 58 -8.55 6.05 9.26
N LYS A 59 -7.42 5.36 9.47
CA LYS A 59 -6.16 5.99 9.91
C LYS A 59 -5.65 7.03 8.91
N ILE A 60 -5.58 6.68 7.62
CA ILE A 60 -5.16 7.61 6.56
C ILE A 60 -6.10 8.82 6.51
N THR A 61 -7.41 8.61 6.63
CA THR A 61 -8.40 9.69 6.65
C THR A 61 -8.17 10.65 7.82
N LYS A 62 -7.88 10.14 9.02
CA LYS A 62 -7.52 10.97 10.18
C LYS A 62 -6.26 11.79 9.92
N ILE A 63 -5.23 11.19 9.34
CA ILE A 63 -3.97 11.88 9.01
C ILE A 63 -4.19 13.00 7.98
N ILE A 64 -4.99 12.74 6.94
CA ILE A 64 -5.38 13.75 5.94
C ILE A 64 -6.09 14.92 6.60
N ARG A 65 -7.08 14.64 7.47
CA ARG A 65 -7.86 15.67 8.17
C ARG A 65 -7.00 16.53 9.08
N ASN A 66 -5.93 15.97 9.65
CA ASN A 66 -4.97 16.69 10.47
C ASN A 66 -3.98 17.54 9.66
N GLY A 67 -4.08 17.55 8.32
CA GLY A 67 -3.26 18.40 7.46
C GLY A 67 -1.82 17.92 7.27
N SER A 68 -1.51 16.66 7.57
CA SER A 68 -0.15 16.13 7.38
C SER A 68 0.24 16.12 5.90
N GLY A 69 1.50 16.50 5.63
CA GLY A 69 2.07 16.55 4.29
C GLY A 69 2.37 15.18 3.70
N GLY A 70 2.38 14.12 4.52
CA GLY A 70 2.58 12.77 4.05
C GLY A 70 2.34 11.68 5.08
N ILE A 71 2.38 10.43 4.61
CA ILE A 71 2.23 9.23 5.44
C ILE A 71 3.41 8.30 5.24
N SER A 72 3.81 7.60 6.30
CA SER A 72 4.69 6.45 6.20
C SER A 72 3.89 5.17 6.48
N ILE A 73 3.94 4.24 5.53
CA ILE A 73 3.36 2.91 5.63
C ILE A 73 4.42 1.96 6.16
N THR A 74 4.15 1.34 7.30
CA THR A 74 5.06 0.43 8.01
C THR A 74 4.42 -0.93 8.29
N GLY A 75 5.24 -1.93 8.63
CA GLY A 75 4.80 -3.30 8.94
C GLY A 75 5.38 -4.30 7.95
N ALA A 76 4.63 -4.63 6.91
CA ALA A 76 5.05 -5.51 5.83
C ALA A 76 5.48 -4.73 4.56
N PRO A 77 6.21 -5.36 3.63
CA PRO A 77 6.54 -4.74 2.35
C PRO A 77 5.31 -4.61 1.44
N VAL A 78 5.30 -3.58 0.60
CA VAL A 78 4.33 -3.39 -0.50
C VAL A 78 4.85 -4.11 -1.74
N PHE A 79 4.01 -4.81 -2.48
CA PHE A 79 4.41 -5.46 -3.73
C PHE A 79 4.20 -4.52 -4.91
N ARG A 80 5.27 -4.21 -5.64
CA ARG A 80 5.18 -3.52 -6.93
C ARG A 80 5.03 -4.54 -8.04
N VAL A 81 3.93 -4.44 -8.77
CA VAL A 81 3.65 -5.30 -9.93
C VAL A 81 3.35 -4.47 -11.16
N ARG A 82 3.60 -5.03 -12.35
CA ARG A 82 3.07 -4.43 -13.58
C ARG A 82 1.55 -4.35 -13.49
N ARG A 83 1.01 -3.23 -13.96
CA ARG A 83 -0.43 -3.00 -13.92
C ARG A 83 -1.21 -4.14 -14.58
N GLY A 84 -2.23 -4.66 -13.89
CA GLY A 84 -3.02 -5.79 -14.36
C GLY A 84 -2.37 -7.17 -14.18
N ALA A 85 -1.19 -7.27 -13.56
CA ALA A 85 -0.63 -8.55 -13.15
C ALA A 85 -1.51 -9.22 -12.10
N ILE A 86 -1.62 -10.54 -12.20
CA ILE A 86 -2.33 -11.37 -11.23
C ILE A 86 -1.28 -11.89 -10.25
N LEU A 87 -1.37 -11.46 -8.99
CA LEU A 87 -0.68 -12.13 -7.89
C LEU A 87 -1.61 -13.16 -7.28
N PRO A 88 -1.20 -14.44 -7.16
CA PRO A 88 -1.91 -15.37 -6.30
C PRO A 88 -1.81 -14.86 -4.86
N MET A 89 -2.95 -14.64 -4.22
CA MET A 89 -3.00 -14.52 -2.76
C MET A 89 -3.05 -15.93 -2.20
N ASP A 90 -1.97 -16.33 -1.55
CA ASP A 90 -2.05 -17.42 -0.60
C ASP A 90 -2.66 -16.84 0.68
N ASP A 91 -3.64 -17.53 1.28
CA ASP A 91 -4.38 -17.03 2.46
C ASP A 91 -3.47 -16.76 3.68
N THR A 92 -2.23 -17.24 3.64
CA THR A 92 -1.17 -16.98 4.61
C THR A 92 -0.57 -15.56 4.54
N PHE A 93 -0.88 -14.77 3.52
CA PHE A 93 -0.27 -13.44 3.31
C PHE A 93 -1.02 -12.26 3.90
N SER A 94 -2.01 -12.44 4.79
CA SER A 94 -2.62 -11.29 5.48
C SER A 94 -1.57 -10.52 6.28
N ALA A 95 -1.08 -9.42 5.72
CA ALA A 95 0.02 -8.65 6.26
C ALA A 95 -0.52 -7.47 7.09
N HIS A 96 0.17 -7.19 8.19
CA HIS A 96 -0.17 -6.08 9.07
C HIS A 96 0.52 -4.80 8.60
N TYR A 97 -0.26 -3.75 8.38
CA TYR A 97 0.22 -2.45 7.98
C TYR A 97 -0.29 -1.36 8.92
N SER A 98 0.45 -0.26 9.00
CA SER A 98 0.03 0.95 9.70
C SER A 98 0.47 2.19 8.92
N ALA A 99 -0.29 3.27 9.05
CA ALA A 99 0.05 4.58 8.52
C ALA A 99 0.36 5.53 9.67
N VAL A 100 1.48 6.25 9.57
CA VAL A 100 1.85 7.32 10.51
C VAL A 100 2.07 8.62 9.74
N SER A 101 1.69 9.76 10.32
CA SER A 101 1.94 11.07 9.71
C SER A 101 3.43 11.37 9.66
N MET A 102 3.86 12.01 8.57
CA MET A 102 5.18 12.64 8.44
C MET A 102 5.09 14.16 8.64
#